data_AF-A0A812VB22-F1
#
_entry.id   AF-A0A812VB22-F1
#
_cell.length_a   1.000
_cell.length_b   1.000
_cell.length_c   1.000
_cell.angle_alpha   90.00
_cell.angle_beta   90.00
_cell.angle_gamma   90.00
#
_symmetry.space_group_name_H-M   'P 1'
#
loop_
_entity.id
_entity.type
_entity.pdbx_description
1 polymer ?
#
loop_
_entity_poly.entity_id
_entity_poly.type
_entity_poly.pdbx_seq_one_letter_code
_entity_poly.pdbx_strand_id
1 'polypeptide(L)'
;MKRAIDHSGLGESSLKLSIAANFSHGSFLSGDKAEKQRECLQAWMERQPTEWFENLSMELGVESEEAPVPQIDELMRSRAMRRRGKFATRYVKTKAWFGMNSSFRDLIREWPILAASAQAMMELGSPDEDEGDEASNEENEEADEEQPNQPAPKKKAMTKAELYRYYAGKSPCEMFAEFLQQAELRQHGIIIVEIAAALEHKYATDLKAQTKPKDMLQWTVMVDDGQSDLGDCFQSGFLREELELLETAVNFAQCLASNVVWSQVVHRYALPGAACVLLSDDAFERVEGMDFLKSITETVLHLHKKQTSNKYISSVLEDIAWHRESLCLELLATFVQTGFDPDYEDTRHLLKLLKTGTSTTKDVLESTFNHLKDLSSRHAKNQKFGYFTRWLYAVCAPYGKESAPQLLPSKADWFTYRSADVRLLREFNGLGNVKGQRMPEIRYGEDQRFPQRPDEIKFRNAGPLSHHKSAAALAYAMEDAGSEFANVRHAWLGALFTAGQCFLHTTSGEYFMSLGFRKWSALGARLNKVTSRQGQDWLRDIRKKKK
;
A
#
# COMPACT_ATOMS: atom_id res chain seq x y z
N MET A 1 -7.25 -12.98 30.03
CA MET A 1 -8.08 -12.07 29.24
C MET A 1 -9.34 -12.73 28.75
N LYS A 2 -9.43 -13.44 27.61
CA LYS A 2 -10.70 -14.09 27.18
C LYS A 2 -11.46 -14.81 28.31
N ARG A 3 -10.83 -15.80 28.97
CA ARG A 3 -11.43 -16.48 30.14
C ARG A 3 -11.76 -15.55 31.31
N ALA A 4 -10.98 -14.49 31.53
CA ALA A 4 -11.24 -13.53 32.61
C ALA A 4 -12.48 -12.69 32.28
N ILE A 5 -12.62 -12.25 31.03
CA ILE A 5 -13.80 -11.55 30.50
C ILE A 5 -15.04 -12.45 30.57
N ASP A 6 -14.91 -13.72 30.17
CA ASP A 6 -15.98 -14.72 30.31
C ASP A 6 -16.38 -14.89 31.78
N HIS A 7 -15.40 -14.90 32.70
CA HIS A 7 -15.66 -15.05 34.14
C HIS A 7 -16.20 -13.77 34.81
N SER A 8 -15.91 -12.60 34.27
CA SER A 8 -16.41 -11.31 34.76
C SER A 8 -17.80 -10.96 34.21
N GLY A 9 -18.42 -11.85 33.42
CA GLY A 9 -19.72 -11.58 32.79
C GLY A 9 -19.65 -10.65 31.57
N LEU A 10 -18.45 -10.22 31.17
CA LEU A 10 -18.22 -9.30 30.05
C LEU A 10 -18.13 -10.00 28.69
N GLY A 11 -18.41 -11.31 28.62
CA GLY A 11 -18.28 -12.11 27.40
C GLY A 11 -19.18 -11.62 26.27
N GLU A 12 -20.45 -11.33 26.57
CA GLU A 12 -21.41 -10.79 25.61
C GLU A 12 -21.00 -9.39 25.14
N SER A 13 -20.59 -8.53 26.06
CA SER A 13 -20.15 -7.18 25.74
C SER A 13 -18.89 -7.19 24.89
N SER A 14 -17.91 -8.06 25.18
CA SER A 14 -16.73 -8.25 24.35
C SER A 14 -17.09 -8.73 22.94
N LEU A 15 -18.13 -9.56 22.78
CA LEU A 15 -18.61 -10.01 21.48
C LEU A 15 -19.25 -8.85 20.69
N LYS A 16 -20.18 -8.11 21.31
CA LYS A 16 -20.85 -6.95 20.69
C LYS A 16 -19.85 -5.85 20.32
N LEU A 17 -18.91 -5.51 21.21
CA LEU A 17 -17.82 -4.57 20.93
C LEU A 17 -16.93 -5.04 19.78
N SER A 18 -16.65 -6.35 19.67
CA SER A 18 -15.88 -6.90 18.53
C SER A 18 -16.63 -6.75 17.21
N ILE A 19 -17.95 -6.90 17.21
CA ILE A 19 -18.76 -6.71 16.00
C ILE A 19 -18.79 -5.22 15.65
N ALA A 20 -19.04 -4.35 16.62
CA ALA A 20 -19.05 -2.90 16.44
C ALA A 20 -17.71 -2.37 15.90
N ALA A 21 -16.58 -2.79 16.49
CA ALA A 21 -15.25 -2.38 16.05
C ALA A 21 -14.89 -2.88 14.64
N ASN A 22 -15.47 -4.00 14.18
CA ASN A 22 -15.28 -4.46 12.81
C ASN A 22 -16.20 -3.72 11.83
N PHE A 23 -17.36 -3.28 12.28
CA PHE A 23 -18.28 -2.48 11.48
C PHE A 23 -17.61 -1.17 11.04
N SER A 24 -16.86 -0.54 11.95
CA SER A 24 -16.02 0.64 11.69
C SER A 24 -14.74 0.36 10.89
N HIS A 25 -14.55 -0.83 10.29
CA HIS A 25 -13.38 -1.15 9.45
C HIS A 25 -13.75 -1.86 8.13
N GLY A 26 -15.04 -2.06 7.85
CA GLY A 26 -15.53 -2.79 6.68
C GLY A 26 -15.79 -1.92 5.45
N SER A 27 -16.51 -2.49 4.47
CA SER A 27 -16.95 -1.83 3.22
C SER A 27 -17.77 -0.56 3.43
N PHE A 28 -18.24 -0.29 4.65
CA PHE A 28 -18.98 0.91 5.03
C PHE A 28 -18.09 2.18 5.12
N LEU A 29 -16.76 2.04 5.24
CA LEU A 29 -15.83 3.18 5.31
C LEU A 29 -15.09 3.50 4.01
N SER A 30 -15.39 2.79 2.92
CA SER A 30 -14.74 3.03 1.63
C SER A 30 -15.75 3.26 0.52
N GLY A 31 -15.45 4.21 -0.37
CA GLY A 31 -16.25 4.51 -1.55
C GLY A 31 -17.60 5.16 -1.21
N ASP A 32 -18.59 4.89 -2.06
CA ASP A 32 -19.89 5.58 -2.07
C ASP A 32 -20.67 5.41 -0.76
N LYS A 33 -20.51 4.29 -0.05
CA LYS A 33 -21.18 4.05 1.24
C LYS A 33 -20.68 5.00 2.34
N ALA A 34 -19.39 5.31 2.36
CA ALA A 34 -18.80 6.23 3.33
C ALA A 34 -19.19 7.68 3.05
N GLU A 35 -19.29 8.04 1.77
CA GLU A 35 -19.76 9.37 1.36
C GLU A 35 -21.23 9.56 1.74
N LYS A 36 -22.09 8.58 1.43
CA LYS A 36 -23.50 8.62 1.82
C LYS A 36 -23.71 8.60 3.33
N GLN A 37 -22.89 7.87 4.09
CA GLN A 37 -22.90 7.94 5.56
C GLN A 37 -22.61 9.36 6.07
N ARG A 38 -21.64 10.07 5.46
CA ARG A 38 -21.33 11.47 5.80
C ARG A 38 -22.48 12.39 5.43
N GLU A 39 -23.10 12.20 4.27
CA GLU A 39 -24.27 12.97 3.83
C GLU A 39 -25.44 12.78 4.80
N CYS A 40 -25.76 11.54 5.17
CA CYS A 40 -26.82 11.24 6.15
C CYS A 40 -26.49 11.86 7.51
N LEU A 41 -25.26 11.71 8.01
CA LEU A 41 -24.84 12.31 9.28
C LEU A 41 -24.93 13.84 9.23
N GLN A 42 -24.47 14.47 8.15
CA GLN A 42 -24.55 15.92 8.00
C GLN A 42 -26.01 16.40 7.98
N ALA A 43 -26.85 15.79 7.15
CA ALA A 43 -28.26 16.13 7.05
C ALA A 43 -29.01 15.91 8.37
N TRP A 44 -28.60 14.91 9.16
CA TRP A 44 -29.15 14.65 10.49
C TRP A 44 -28.67 15.66 11.53
N MET A 45 -27.37 15.99 11.53
CA MET A 45 -26.79 17.02 12.41
C MET A 45 -27.42 18.39 12.18
N GLU A 46 -27.71 18.76 10.93
CA GLU A 46 -28.39 20.02 10.59
C GLU A 46 -29.80 20.13 11.19
N ARG A 47 -30.42 19.00 11.59
CA ARG A 47 -31.73 18.96 12.25
C ARG A 47 -31.66 18.95 13.78
N GLN A 48 -30.47 18.74 14.35
CA GLN A 48 -30.32 18.65 15.80
C GLN A 48 -30.32 20.04 16.45
N PRO A 49 -30.90 20.19 17.65
CA PRO A 49 -30.88 21.46 18.39
C PRO A 49 -29.46 21.76 18.93
N THR A 50 -29.17 23.03 19.22
CA THR A 50 -27.87 23.46 19.79
C THR A 50 -27.49 22.69 21.06
N GLU A 51 -28.46 22.41 21.94
CA GLU A 51 -28.27 21.63 23.17
C GLU A 51 -27.69 20.23 22.89
N TRP A 52 -28.02 19.63 21.75
CA TRP A 52 -27.48 18.34 21.36
C TRP A 52 -25.97 18.43 21.08
N PHE A 53 -25.51 19.50 20.43
CA PHE A 53 -24.08 19.71 20.17
C PHE A 53 -23.29 20.00 21.45
N GLU A 54 -23.91 20.70 22.41
CA GLU A 54 -23.31 20.92 23.73
C GLU A 54 -23.14 19.59 24.48
N ASN A 55 -24.18 18.75 24.52
CA ASN A 55 -24.11 17.40 25.09
C ASN A 55 -23.08 16.51 24.38
N LEU A 56 -23.04 16.56 23.05
CA LEU A 56 -22.05 15.83 22.26
C LEU A 56 -20.62 16.31 22.59
N SER A 57 -20.41 17.62 22.74
CA SER A 57 -19.10 18.18 23.09
C SER A 57 -18.64 17.75 24.48
N MET A 58 -19.56 17.65 25.45
CA MET A 58 -19.29 17.10 26.78
C MET A 58 -18.98 15.61 26.70
N GLU A 59 -19.69 14.85 25.86
CA GLU A 59 -19.46 13.42 25.63
C GLU A 59 -18.18 13.09 24.83
N LEU A 60 -17.70 14.02 24.00
CA LEU A 60 -16.42 13.94 23.29
C LEU A 60 -15.26 14.41 24.16
N GLY A 61 -15.55 15.24 25.16
CA GLY A 61 -14.61 15.80 26.12
C GLY A 61 -14.67 15.16 27.50
N VAL A 62 -15.15 13.91 27.63
CA VAL A 62 -15.45 13.22 28.90
C VAL A 62 -14.32 13.34 29.94
N GLU A 63 -14.40 14.42 30.71
CA GLU A 63 -14.47 14.48 32.16
C GLU A 63 -15.87 13.99 32.57
N SER A 64 -16.02 12.68 32.82
CA SER A 64 -17.15 12.18 33.62
C SER A 64 -16.65 12.07 35.03
N GLU A 65 -17.35 12.70 35.97
CA GLU A 65 -17.22 12.37 37.39
C GLU A 65 -17.32 10.86 37.57
N GLU A 66 -16.44 10.36 38.43
CA GLU A 66 -16.03 8.98 38.63
C GLU A 66 -17.20 7.98 38.67
N ALA A 67 -17.55 7.38 37.52
CA ALA A 67 -18.16 6.07 37.57
C ALA A 67 -17.16 5.13 38.27
N PRO A 68 -17.56 4.37 39.30
CA PRO A 68 -16.65 3.51 40.03
C PRO A 68 -16.08 2.45 39.09
N VAL A 69 -14.89 2.72 38.56
CA VAL A 69 -14.13 1.76 37.78
C VAL A 69 -13.79 0.62 38.74
N PRO A 70 -14.16 -0.63 38.45
CA PRO A 70 -13.75 -1.75 39.30
C PRO A 70 -12.23 -1.70 39.43
N GLN A 71 -11.74 -1.58 40.66
CA GLN A 71 -10.31 -1.39 40.90
C GLN A 71 -9.55 -2.55 40.24
N ILE A 72 -8.46 -2.24 39.55
CA ILE A 72 -7.60 -3.21 38.86
C ILE A 72 -7.29 -4.41 39.77
N ASP A 73 -7.12 -4.14 41.06
CA ASP A 73 -6.96 -5.11 42.13
C ASP A 73 -8.07 -6.17 42.21
N GLU A 74 -9.34 -5.80 42.04
CA GLU A 74 -10.47 -6.72 42.14
C GLU A 74 -10.49 -7.71 40.96
N LEU A 75 -10.22 -7.23 39.75
CA LEU A 75 -10.10 -8.09 38.57
C LEU A 75 -8.84 -8.97 38.63
N MET A 76 -7.70 -8.42 39.07
CA MET A 76 -6.46 -9.19 39.26
C MET A 76 -6.62 -10.25 40.36
N ARG A 77 -7.45 -9.97 41.37
CA ARG A 77 -7.88 -10.91 42.40
C ARG A 77 -8.98 -11.88 41.91
N SER A 78 -9.51 -11.78 40.70
CA SER A 78 -10.50 -12.74 40.19
C SER A 78 -9.93 -14.17 40.16
N ARG A 79 -10.79 -15.16 40.42
CA ARG A 79 -10.40 -16.59 40.42
C ARG A 79 -9.82 -17.03 39.06
N ALA A 80 -10.22 -16.37 37.98
CA ALA A 80 -9.74 -16.57 36.61
C ALA A 80 -8.28 -16.11 36.43
N MET A 81 -7.92 -14.95 36.97
CA MET A 81 -6.56 -14.40 36.90
C MET A 81 -5.62 -15.15 37.84
N ARG A 82 -6.05 -15.48 39.08
CA ARG A 82 -5.24 -16.29 40.02
C ARG A 82 -4.94 -17.71 39.51
N ARG A 83 -5.88 -18.35 38.80
CA ARG A 83 -5.68 -19.69 38.22
C ARG A 83 -4.73 -19.70 37.03
N ARG A 84 -4.43 -18.54 36.43
CA ARG A 84 -3.54 -18.43 35.26
C ARG A 84 -2.09 -18.79 35.60
N GLY A 85 -1.64 -18.51 36.82
CA GLY A 85 -0.32 -18.93 37.31
C GLY A 85 -0.12 -20.44 37.39
N LYS A 86 -1.20 -21.25 37.42
CA LYS A 86 -1.14 -22.72 37.45
C LYS A 86 -1.23 -23.39 36.06
N PHE A 87 -1.62 -22.65 35.01
CA PHE A 87 -1.82 -23.20 33.66
C PHE A 87 -1.08 -22.43 32.55
N ALA A 88 -0.20 -21.47 32.90
CA ALA A 88 0.63 -20.76 31.95
C ALA A 88 1.85 -21.61 31.52
N THR A 89 1.60 -22.71 30.80
CA THR A 89 2.67 -23.44 30.12
C THR A 89 3.16 -22.66 28.89
N ARG A 90 4.35 -22.07 29.06
CA ARG A 90 5.47 -21.89 28.13
C ARG A 90 5.37 -21.05 26.83
N TYR A 91 4.22 -20.66 26.30
CA TYR A 91 4.21 -20.03 24.96
C TYR A 91 3.16 -18.93 24.77
N VAL A 92 3.58 -17.66 24.63
CA VAL A 92 2.71 -16.54 24.22
C VAL A 92 2.99 -16.23 22.73
N LYS A 93 2.30 -16.92 21.82
CA LYS A 93 2.26 -16.51 20.41
C LYS A 93 1.41 -15.24 20.28
N THR A 94 1.88 -14.31 19.46
CA THR A 94 1.26 -13.01 19.08
C THR A 94 -0.25 -13.01 19.24
N LYS A 95 -0.72 -12.27 20.25
CA LYS A 95 -2.14 -12.27 20.62
C LYS A 95 -2.89 -11.25 19.79
N ALA A 96 -3.69 -11.72 18.84
CA ALA A 96 -4.74 -10.95 18.14
C ALA A 96 -5.61 -10.09 19.09
N TRP A 97 -5.60 -10.42 20.38
CA TRP A 97 -6.20 -9.64 21.46
C TRP A 97 -5.71 -8.19 21.58
N PHE A 98 -4.40 -7.91 21.40
CA PHE A 98 -3.91 -6.52 21.53
C PHE A 98 -4.40 -5.66 20.36
N GLY A 99 -4.47 -6.24 19.15
CA GLY A 99 -5.14 -5.59 18.02
C GLY A 99 -6.60 -5.27 18.35
N MET A 100 -7.32 -6.21 18.97
CA MET A 100 -8.70 -5.99 19.40
C MET A 100 -8.83 -4.89 20.47
N ASN A 101 -7.86 -4.76 21.37
CA ASN A 101 -7.84 -3.70 22.38
C ASN A 101 -7.66 -2.31 21.75
N SER A 102 -6.78 -2.21 20.75
CA SER A 102 -6.62 -1.00 19.95
C SER A 102 -7.93 -0.63 19.25
N SER A 103 -8.58 -1.61 18.59
CA SER A 103 -9.86 -1.36 17.92
C SER A 103 -10.98 -0.95 18.88
N PHE A 104 -10.98 -1.46 20.13
CA PHE A 104 -11.93 -0.99 21.14
C PHE A 104 -11.63 0.44 21.60
N ARG A 105 -10.35 0.81 21.73
CA ARG A 105 -9.96 2.19 22.09
C ARG A 105 -10.42 3.18 21.02
N ASP A 106 -10.23 2.83 19.75
CA ASP A 106 -10.69 3.65 18.62
C ASP A 106 -12.22 3.75 18.60
N LEU A 107 -12.92 2.62 18.75
CA LEU A 107 -14.39 2.57 18.85
C LEU A 107 -14.93 3.44 20.00
N ILE A 108 -14.31 3.39 21.18
CA ILE A 108 -14.75 4.17 22.36
C ILE A 108 -14.51 5.66 22.15
N ARG A 109 -13.37 6.03 21.57
CA ARG A 109 -13.02 7.42 21.25
C ARG A 109 -14.02 8.04 20.27
N GLU A 110 -14.45 7.26 19.29
CA GLU A 110 -15.38 7.71 18.25
C GLU A 110 -16.85 7.40 18.59
N TRP A 111 -17.12 6.80 19.75
CA TRP A 111 -18.43 6.27 20.12
C TRP A 111 -19.59 7.26 19.91
N PRO A 112 -19.51 8.53 20.38
CA PRO A 112 -20.62 9.46 20.22
C PRO A 112 -20.90 9.80 18.75
N ILE A 113 -19.84 9.93 17.94
CA ILE A 113 -19.94 10.23 16.50
C ILE A 113 -20.51 9.03 15.75
N LEU A 114 -20.03 7.83 16.06
CA LEU A 114 -20.53 6.59 15.45
C LEU A 114 -21.99 6.34 15.83
N ALA A 115 -22.39 6.64 17.07
CA ALA A 115 -23.77 6.50 17.54
C ALA A 115 -24.70 7.45 16.79
N ALA A 116 -24.30 8.72 16.67
CA ALA A 116 -25.02 9.73 15.89
C ALA A 116 -25.14 9.33 14.41
N SER A 117 -24.06 8.81 13.82
CA SER A 117 -24.05 8.37 12.43
C SER A 117 -24.97 7.17 12.20
N ALA A 118 -24.96 6.20 13.11
CA ALA A 118 -25.84 5.04 13.02
C ALA A 118 -27.32 5.44 13.15
N GLN A 119 -27.62 6.38 14.05
CA GLN A 119 -28.96 6.96 14.20
C GLN A 119 -29.42 7.69 12.92
N ALA A 120 -28.54 8.51 12.34
CA ALA A 120 -28.81 9.23 11.11
C ALA A 120 -29.15 8.29 9.94
N MET A 121 -28.42 7.16 9.82
CA MET A 121 -28.68 6.16 8.79
C MET A 121 -30.02 5.43 9.00
N MET A 122 -30.46 5.22 10.25
CA MET A 122 -31.78 4.63 10.51
C MET A 122 -32.92 5.60 10.18
N GLU A 123 -32.78 6.89 10.50
CA GLU A 123 -33.84 7.88 10.31
C GLU A 123 -33.99 8.34 8.85
N LEU A 124 -32.89 8.37 8.09
CA LEU A 124 -32.87 8.85 6.71
C LEU A 124 -32.95 7.71 5.67
N GLY A 125 -32.98 6.46 6.12
CA GLY A 125 -32.99 5.26 5.29
C GLY A 125 -31.58 4.77 4.96
N SER A 126 -31.39 3.45 5.05
CA SER A 126 -30.11 2.81 4.70
C SER A 126 -29.88 2.89 3.18
N PRO A 127 -28.64 3.13 2.72
CA PRO A 127 -28.31 3.14 1.30
C PRO A 127 -28.70 1.91 0.51
N ASP A 128 -28.83 0.76 1.19
CA ASP A 128 -28.92 -0.56 0.58
C ASP A 128 -30.38 -1.04 0.38
N GLU A 129 -31.39 -0.27 0.79
CA GLU A 129 -32.80 -0.69 0.67
C GLU A 129 -33.42 -0.46 -0.72
N ASP A 130 -32.76 0.29 -1.62
CA ASP A 130 -33.25 0.55 -2.98
C ASP A 130 -32.65 -0.37 -4.06
N GLU A 131 -31.63 -1.18 -3.75
CA GLU A 131 -31.08 -2.19 -4.67
C GLU A 131 -31.54 -3.59 -4.25
N GLY A 132 -32.80 -3.90 -4.60
CA GLY A 132 -33.43 -5.19 -4.32
C GLY A 132 -32.72 -6.37 -5.00
N ASP A 133 -31.84 -7.03 -4.26
CA ASP A 133 -31.50 -8.44 -4.47
C ASP A 133 -32.38 -9.29 -3.52
N GLU A 134 -33.62 -9.54 -3.94
CA GLU A 134 -34.49 -10.58 -3.38
C GLU A 134 -33.92 -11.97 -3.73
N ALA A 135 -32.83 -12.35 -3.05
CA ALA A 135 -32.41 -13.74 -2.94
C ALA A 135 -33.12 -14.36 -1.73
N SER A 136 -34.34 -14.85 -1.95
CA SER A 136 -35.14 -15.62 -1.00
C SER A 136 -34.34 -16.80 -0.45
N ASN A 137 -33.88 -16.69 0.79
CA ASN A 137 -33.26 -17.79 1.53
C ASN A 137 -34.37 -18.49 2.33
N GLU A 138 -35.13 -19.36 1.67
CA GLU A 138 -36.05 -20.29 2.33
C GLU A 138 -35.23 -21.40 3.00
N GLU A 139 -34.95 -21.26 4.31
CA GLU A 139 -34.51 -22.38 5.14
C GLU A 139 -35.52 -22.65 6.26
N ASN A 140 -35.89 -23.94 6.34
CA ASN A 140 -36.84 -24.59 7.23
C ASN A 140 -36.83 -24.10 8.69
N GLU A 141 -37.98 -23.63 9.16
CA GLU A 141 -38.33 -23.54 10.57
C GLU A 141 -38.88 -24.89 11.05
N GLU A 142 -38.07 -25.68 11.77
CA GLU A 142 -38.58 -26.75 12.63
C GLU A 142 -39.01 -26.13 13.97
N ALA A 143 -40.31 -26.26 14.26
CA ALA A 143 -40.94 -25.80 15.49
C ALA A 143 -40.57 -26.73 16.66
N ASP A 144 -39.92 -26.19 17.68
CA ASP A 144 -39.68 -26.87 18.96
C ASP A 144 -40.80 -26.55 19.96
N GLU A 145 -41.41 -27.62 20.49
CA GLU A 145 -42.52 -27.61 21.44
C GLU A 145 -42.10 -27.10 22.84
N GLU A 146 -42.93 -26.25 23.43
CA GLU A 146 -42.76 -25.70 24.78
C GLU A 146 -42.91 -26.75 25.89
N GLN A 147 -41.93 -26.81 26.81
CA GLN A 147 -42.09 -27.46 28.11
C GLN A 147 -42.18 -26.42 29.25
N PRO A 148 -43.11 -26.57 30.21
CA PRO A 148 -43.30 -25.58 31.25
C PRO A 148 -42.42 -25.82 32.50
N ASN A 149 -42.01 -24.70 33.09
CA ASN A 149 -41.55 -24.49 34.47
C ASN A 149 -40.23 -25.17 34.90
N GLN A 150 -39.12 -24.51 34.56
CA GLN A 150 -37.87 -24.58 35.34
C GLN A 150 -37.48 -23.20 35.87
N PRO A 151 -36.84 -23.12 37.06
CA PRO A 151 -36.46 -21.86 37.70
C PRO A 151 -35.53 -21.04 36.80
N ALA A 152 -35.72 -19.71 36.80
CA ALA A 152 -35.09 -18.75 35.90
C ALA A 152 -33.63 -19.12 35.54
N PRO A 153 -33.37 -19.60 34.31
CA PRO A 153 -32.04 -20.02 33.91
C PRO A 153 -31.11 -18.80 33.95
N LYS A 154 -29.90 -19.00 34.48
CA LYS A 154 -28.82 -18.01 34.34
C LYS A 154 -28.75 -17.63 32.87
N LYS A 155 -28.95 -16.34 32.54
CA LYS A 155 -28.88 -15.84 31.15
C LYS A 155 -27.64 -16.43 30.50
N LYS A 156 -27.85 -17.39 29.60
CA LYS A 156 -26.77 -18.06 28.88
C LYS A 156 -26.14 -16.98 28.00
N ALA A 157 -24.83 -16.80 28.09
CA ALA A 157 -24.13 -15.83 27.26
C ALA A 157 -24.42 -16.13 25.78
N MET A 158 -24.93 -15.14 25.06
CA MET A 158 -25.31 -15.27 23.66
C MET A 158 -24.07 -15.55 22.81
N THR A 159 -24.13 -16.61 22.00
CA THR A 159 -23.07 -16.93 21.03
C THR A 159 -23.15 -15.99 19.83
N LYS A 160 -22.06 -15.90 19.05
CA LYS A 160 -22.02 -15.11 17.81
C LYS A 160 -23.17 -15.50 16.86
N ALA A 161 -23.45 -16.79 16.71
CA ALA A 161 -24.53 -17.27 15.84
C ALA A 161 -25.92 -16.91 16.37
N GLU A 162 -26.16 -17.06 17.68
CA GLU A 162 -27.43 -16.65 18.31
C GLU A 162 -27.64 -15.13 18.17
N LEU A 163 -26.58 -14.33 18.29
CA LEU A 163 -26.63 -12.88 18.08
C LEU A 163 -26.99 -12.53 16.63
N TYR A 164 -26.35 -13.15 15.63
CA TYR A 164 -26.74 -12.92 14.23
C TYR A 164 -28.16 -13.40 13.93
N ARG A 165 -28.62 -14.50 14.53
CA ARG A 165 -30.02 -14.94 14.40
C ARG A 165 -30.99 -13.94 15.00
N TYR A 166 -30.66 -13.35 16.14
CA TYR A 166 -31.47 -12.30 16.77
C TYR A 166 -31.60 -11.05 15.89
N TYR A 167 -30.59 -10.77 15.07
CA TYR A 167 -30.60 -9.69 14.07
C TYR A 167 -30.91 -10.16 12.64
N ALA A 168 -31.37 -11.40 12.46
CA ALA A 168 -31.80 -11.85 11.14
C ALA A 168 -33.04 -11.06 10.72
N GLY A 169 -33.01 -10.48 9.51
CA GLY A 169 -34.06 -9.60 9.00
C GLY A 169 -33.94 -8.13 9.44
N LYS A 170 -32.97 -7.79 10.30
CA LYS A 170 -32.59 -6.40 10.61
C LYS A 170 -31.41 -5.97 9.76
N SER A 171 -31.33 -4.68 9.45
CA SER A 171 -30.17 -4.18 8.71
C SER A 171 -28.91 -4.23 9.59
N PRO A 172 -27.71 -4.43 9.01
CA PRO A 172 -26.46 -4.33 9.76
C PRO A 172 -26.29 -2.99 10.50
N CYS A 173 -26.85 -1.90 9.95
CA CYS A 173 -26.85 -0.58 10.55
C CYS A 173 -27.73 -0.52 11.81
N GLU A 174 -28.89 -1.19 11.82
CA GLU A 174 -29.77 -1.27 13.00
C GLU A 174 -29.09 -2.03 14.15
N MET A 175 -28.46 -3.17 13.84
CA MET A 175 -27.68 -3.92 14.83
C MET A 175 -26.56 -3.06 15.42
N PHE A 176 -25.84 -2.33 14.58
CA PHE A 176 -24.76 -1.45 15.01
C PHE A 176 -25.27 -0.27 15.85
N ALA A 177 -26.36 0.37 15.42
CA ALA A 177 -27.00 1.45 16.17
C ALA A 177 -27.46 1.00 17.56
N GLU A 178 -28.11 -0.16 17.66
CA GLU A 178 -28.56 -0.72 18.93
C GLU A 178 -27.39 -1.01 19.88
N PHE A 179 -26.24 -1.43 19.35
CA PHE A 179 -25.03 -1.60 20.17
C PHE A 179 -24.51 -0.27 20.69
N LEU A 180 -24.45 0.77 19.86
CA LEU A 180 -23.92 2.07 20.26
C LEU A 180 -24.83 2.84 21.22
N GLN A 181 -26.13 2.54 21.24
CA GLN A 181 -27.08 3.10 22.21
C GLN A 181 -26.99 2.44 23.60
N GLN A 182 -26.34 1.27 23.73
CA GLN A 182 -26.19 0.58 25.01
C GLN A 182 -25.10 1.27 25.86
N ALA A 183 -25.50 2.15 26.78
CA ALA A 183 -24.57 2.82 27.72
C ALA A 183 -23.70 1.83 28.51
N GLU A 184 -24.28 0.70 28.93
CA GLU A 184 -23.56 -0.39 29.60
C GLU A 184 -22.47 -0.99 28.71
N LEU A 185 -22.72 -1.12 27.39
CA LEU A 185 -21.73 -1.65 26.45
C LEU A 185 -20.51 -0.72 26.31
N ARG A 186 -20.74 0.59 26.28
CA ARG A 186 -19.68 1.62 26.29
C ARG A 186 -18.85 1.53 27.57
N GLN A 187 -19.49 1.44 28.73
CA GLN A 187 -18.80 1.29 30.03
C GLN A 187 -17.97 0.01 30.09
N HIS A 188 -18.53 -1.11 29.62
CA HIS A 188 -17.79 -2.37 29.52
C HIS A 188 -16.59 -2.26 28.57
N GLY A 189 -16.72 -1.51 27.46
CA GLY A 189 -15.61 -1.19 26.58
C GLY A 189 -14.48 -0.45 27.29
N ILE A 190 -14.83 0.62 28.03
CA ILE A 190 -13.86 1.41 28.81
C ILE A 190 -13.14 0.52 29.82
N ILE A 191 -13.88 -0.29 30.59
CA ILE A 191 -13.31 -1.23 31.56
C ILE A 191 -12.36 -2.22 30.87
N ILE A 192 -12.74 -2.79 29.72
CA ILE A 192 -11.89 -3.73 28.98
C ILE A 192 -10.61 -3.03 28.51
N VAL A 193 -10.71 -1.82 27.96
CA VAL A 193 -9.57 -1.08 27.40
C VAL A 193 -8.60 -0.61 28.47
N GLU A 194 -9.08 0.03 29.53
CA GLU A 194 -8.24 0.55 30.62
C GLU A 194 -7.48 -0.56 31.32
N ILE A 195 -8.17 -1.65 31.65
CA ILE A 195 -7.56 -2.81 32.30
C ILE A 195 -6.57 -3.51 31.36
N ALA A 196 -6.92 -3.65 30.07
CA ALA A 196 -6.04 -4.28 29.10
C ALA A 196 -4.83 -3.40 28.77
N ALA A 197 -4.94 -2.07 28.83
CA ALA A 197 -3.87 -1.12 28.51
C ALA A 197 -2.66 -1.30 29.42
N ALA A 198 -2.86 -1.41 30.73
CA ALA A 198 -1.76 -1.66 31.67
C ALA A 198 -1.05 -3.00 31.38
N LEU A 199 -1.83 -4.04 31.04
CA LEU A 199 -1.29 -5.36 30.70
C LEU A 199 -0.58 -5.37 29.33
N GLU A 200 -1.08 -4.60 28.37
CA GLU A 200 -0.51 -4.39 27.04
C GLU A 200 0.81 -3.64 27.12
N HIS A 201 0.85 -2.55 27.88
CA HIS A 201 2.07 -1.78 28.11
C HIS A 201 3.14 -2.64 28.77
N LYS A 202 2.80 -3.36 29.85
CA LYS A 202 3.74 -4.29 30.51
C LYS A 202 4.24 -5.36 29.54
N TYR A 203 3.36 -5.95 28.74
CA TYR A 203 3.75 -6.92 27.73
C TYR A 203 4.70 -6.33 26.66
N ALA A 204 4.42 -5.13 26.17
CA ALA A 204 5.25 -4.45 25.17
C ALA A 204 6.64 -4.10 25.74
N THR A 205 6.70 -3.62 26.98
CA THR A 205 7.95 -3.33 27.70
C THR A 205 8.75 -4.60 27.91
N ASP A 206 8.13 -5.67 28.39
CA ASP A 206 8.80 -6.95 28.62
C ASP A 206 9.32 -7.53 27.29
N LEU A 207 8.57 -7.38 26.19
CA LEU A 207 8.97 -7.80 24.85
C LEU A 207 10.17 -7.01 24.33
N LYS A 208 10.20 -5.68 24.53
CA LYS A 208 11.34 -4.83 24.19
C LYS A 208 12.59 -5.17 25.02
N ALA A 209 12.42 -5.54 26.28
CA ALA A 209 13.51 -5.93 27.17
C ALA A 209 14.15 -7.29 26.81
N GLN A 210 13.50 -8.11 25.98
CA GLN A 210 14.07 -9.36 25.50
C GLN A 210 15.14 -9.12 24.43
N THR A 211 16.41 -9.10 24.87
CA THR A 211 17.59 -8.91 24.02
C THR A 211 17.97 -10.14 23.17
N LYS A 212 17.39 -11.33 23.43
CA LYS A 212 17.69 -12.56 22.69
C LYS A 212 16.43 -13.17 22.06
N PRO A 213 16.34 -13.31 20.73
CA PRO A 213 15.14 -13.78 20.02
C PRO A 213 14.82 -15.28 20.21
N LYS A 214 15.63 -16.05 20.95
CA LYS A 214 15.42 -17.50 21.16
C LYS A 214 14.70 -17.86 22.45
N ASP A 215 14.58 -16.94 23.41
CA ASP A 215 13.93 -17.21 24.69
C ASP A 215 12.54 -16.57 24.71
N MET A 216 11.50 -17.36 24.40
CA MET A 216 10.12 -16.87 24.48
C MET A 216 9.78 -16.39 25.89
N LEU A 217 9.13 -15.22 25.96
CA LEU A 217 8.59 -14.59 27.16
C LEU A 217 7.96 -15.60 28.13
N GLN A 218 8.68 -15.92 29.22
CA GLN A 218 8.10 -16.57 30.38
C GLN A 218 7.41 -15.51 31.23
N TRP A 219 6.13 -15.28 30.92
CA TRP A 219 5.31 -14.30 31.62
C TRP A 219 4.75 -14.89 32.91
N THR A 220 5.57 -14.97 33.95
CA THR A 220 5.11 -15.14 35.33
C THR A 220 4.67 -13.77 35.82
N VAL A 221 3.36 -13.58 36.06
CA VAL A 221 2.83 -12.37 36.67
C VAL A 221 3.37 -12.32 38.10
N MET A 222 4.54 -11.70 38.27
CA MET A 222 5.04 -11.26 39.57
C MET A 222 4.06 -10.17 40.01
N VAL A 223 3.21 -10.50 40.97
CA VAL A 223 2.49 -9.51 41.76
C VAL A 223 3.59 -8.92 42.64
N ASP A 224 4.06 -7.72 42.30
CA ASP A 224 4.97 -7.00 43.18
C ASP A 224 4.20 -6.70 44.47
N ASP A 225 4.56 -7.40 45.53
CA ASP A 225 4.10 -7.14 46.89
C ASP A 225 4.73 -5.81 47.33
N GLY A 226 4.04 -4.71 46.99
CA GLY A 226 4.08 -3.41 47.63
C GLY A 226 5.42 -2.94 48.22
N GLN A 227 6.21 -2.25 47.40
CA GLN A 227 7.02 -1.12 47.86
C GLN A 227 7.31 -0.20 46.67
N SER A 228 6.35 0.67 46.36
CA SER A 228 6.53 1.77 45.42
C SER A 228 7.32 2.88 46.13
N ASP A 229 8.64 2.89 45.93
CA ASP A 229 9.46 4.07 46.20
C ASP A 229 9.08 5.15 45.17
N LEU A 230 8.29 6.12 45.62
CA LEU A 230 7.91 7.35 44.89
C LEU A 230 9.08 8.35 44.76
N GLY A 231 10.33 7.88 44.93
CA GLY A 231 11.54 8.73 44.97
C GLY A 231 12.25 8.93 43.64
N ASP A 232 11.94 8.13 42.60
CA ASP A 232 12.73 8.09 41.35
C ASP A 232 12.02 8.73 40.13
N CYS A 233 10.87 9.37 40.35
CA CYS A 233 10.00 9.88 39.28
C CYS A 233 10.58 11.07 38.49
N PHE A 234 11.68 11.69 38.97
CA PHE A 234 12.15 12.97 38.42
C PHE A 234 13.54 12.98 37.79
N GLN A 235 14.28 11.85 37.70
CA GLN A 235 15.66 11.90 37.18
C GLN A 235 16.07 10.90 36.08
N SER A 236 15.22 9.98 35.60
CA SER A 236 15.65 9.07 34.52
C SER A 236 14.61 8.71 33.45
N GLY A 237 13.31 8.81 33.72
CA GLY A 237 12.25 8.50 32.74
C GLY A 237 12.13 9.56 31.65
N PHE A 238 11.89 10.82 32.04
CA PHE A 238 11.62 11.90 31.10
C PHE A 238 12.76 12.15 30.11
N LEU A 239 14.03 12.21 30.57
CA LEU A 239 15.17 12.41 29.66
C LEU A 239 15.34 11.25 28.68
N ARG A 240 15.03 10.02 29.12
CA ARG A 240 15.09 8.85 28.25
C ARG A 240 13.95 8.88 27.22
N GLU A 241 12.74 9.22 27.63
CA GLU A 241 11.59 9.37 26.74
C GLU A 241 11.84 10.48 25.70
N GLU A 242 12.41 11.61 26.11
CA GLU A 242 12.82 12.69 25.20
C GLU A 242 13.92 12.24 24.23
N LEU A 243 14.92 11.48 24.69
CA LEU A 243 15.94 10.92 23.81
C LEU A 243 15.36 9.90 22.82
N GLU A 244 14.44 9.03 23.27
CA GLU A 244 13.74 8.07 22.42
C GLU A 244 12.85 8.78 21.38
N LEU A 245 12.20 9.88 21.77
CA LEU A 245 11.41 10.73 20.87
C LEU A 245 12.31 11.43 19.85
N LEU A 246 13.45 11.98 20.27
CA LEU A 246 14.43 12.61 19.40
C LEU A 246 15.02 11.59 18.41
N GLU A 247 15.36 10.38 18.86
CA GLU A 247 15.83 9.30 17.99
C GLU A 247 14.75 8.92 16.98
N THR A 248 13.49 8.81 17.41
CA THR A 248 12.35 8.54 16.53
C THR A 248 12.16 9.65 15.49
N ALA A 249 12.27 10.91 15.89
CA ALA A 249 12.18 12.06 15.00
C ALA A 249 13.32 12.08 13.96
N VAL A 250 14.55 11.77 14.39
CA VAL A 250 15.71 11.65 13.49
C VAL A 250 15.53 10.50 12.50
N ASN A 251 15.11 9.33 12.96
CA ASN A 251 14.84 8.17 12.11
C ASN A 251 13.73 8.46 11.09
N PHE A 252 12.66 9.13 11.52
CA PHE A 252 11.58 9.58 10.64
C PHE A 252 12.10 10.57 9.58
N ALA A 253 12.85 11.59 9.98
CA ALA A 253 13.41 12.58 9.07
C ALA A 253 14.36 11.94 8.04
N GLN A 254 15.19 10.98 8.46
CA GLN A 254 16.07 10.22 7.57
C GLN A 254 15.28 9.37 6.57
N CYS A 255 14.24 8.67 7.01
CA CYS A 255 13.39 7.87 6.15
C CYS A 255 12.63 8.74 5.14
N LEU A 256 12.10 9.89 5.59
CA LEU A 256 11.43 10.86 4.73
C LEU A 256 12.40 11.42 3.68
N ALA A 257 13.58 11.87 4.09
CA ALA A 257 14.62 12.36 3.18
C ALA A 257 15.03 11.28 2.16
N SER A 258 15.27 10.05 2.62
CA SER A 258 15.57 8.91 1.76
C SER A 258 14.50 8.69 0.69
N ASN A 259 13.22 8.64 1.08
CA ASN A 259 12.12 8.42 0.16
C ASN A 259 11.95 9.57 -0.85
N VAL A 260 12.11 10.81 -0.40
CA VAL A 260 12.07 11.98 -1.28
C VAL A 260 13.22 11.95 -2.28
N VAL A 261 14.45 11.68 -1.85
CA VAL A 261 15.58 11.66 -2.79
C VAL A 261 15.44 10.48 -3.76
N TRP A 262 15.06 9.28 -3.29
CA TRP A 262 14.86 8.14 -4.18
C TRP A 262 13.73 8.36 -5.20
N SER A 263 12.65 9.04 -4.83
CA SER A 263 11.58 9.35 -5.79
C SER A 263 12.05 10.30 -6.89
N GLN A 264 12.90 11.28 -6.56
CA GLN A 264 13.52 12.17 -7.55
C GLN A 264 14.55 11.45 -8.42
N VAL A 265 15.33 10.54 -7.85
CA VAL A 265 16.35 9.75 -8.57
C VAL A 265 15.73 8.90 -9.68
N VAL A 266 14.51 8.41 -9.50
CA VAL A 266 13.77 7.69 -10.56
C VAL A 266 13.56 8.58 -11.80
N HIS A 267 13.25 9.86 -11.62
CA HIS A 267 13.09 10.79 -12.74
C HIS A 267 14.39 11.05 -13.50
N ARG A 268 15.55 10.74 -12.90
CA ARG A 268 16.85 10.86 -13.57
C ARG A 268 17.33 9.55 -14.21
N TYR A 269 17.08 8.40 -13.59
CA TYR A 269 17.65 7.11 -14.02
C TYR A 269 16.62 6.11 -14.56
N ALA A 270 15.39 6.55 -14.84
CA ALA A 270 14.42 5.78 -15.60
C ALA A 270 14.11 6.53 -16.90
N LEU A 271 14.26 5.87 -18.05
CA LEU A 271 14.31 6.53 -19.36
C LEU A 271 13.13 7.47 -19.65
N PRO A 272 11.86 7.09 -19.42
CA PRO A 272 10.74 8.00 -19.71
C PRO A 272 10.72 9.23 -18.80
N GLY A 273 11.25 9.12 -17.57
CA GLY A 273 11.41 10.27 -16.67
C GLY A 273 12.60 11.14 -17.08
N ALA A 274 13.73 10.51 -17.35
CA ALA A 274 14.97 11.18 -17.73
C ALA A 274 14.82 11.97 -19.03
N ALA A 275 14.11 11.38 -20.00
CA ALA A 275 13.87 11.98 -21.32
C ALA A 275 13.09 13.28 -21.25
N CYS A 276 12.34 13.55 -20.17
CA CYS A 276 11.59 14.79 -20.01
C CYS A 276 12.47 16.04 -19.92
N VAL A 277 13.77 15.91 -19.71
CA VAL A 277 14.72 17.03 -19.85
C VAL A 277 14.65 17.68 -21.24
N LEU A 278 14.29 16.91 -22.29
CA LEU A 278 14.13 17.41 -23.67
C LEU A 278 12.89 18.31 -23.84
N LEU A 279 12.04 18.39 -22.81
CA LEU A 279 10.92 19.33 -22.76
C LEU A 279 11.31 20.68 -22.16
N SER A 280 12.54 20.85 -21.65
CA SER A 280 13.01 22.15 -21.16
C SER A 280 12.98 23.19 -22.28
N ASP A 281 12.57 24.41 -21.93
CA ASP A 281 12.63 25.55 -22.83
C ASP A 281 14.09 26.00 -23.05
N ASP A 282 14.99 25.72 -22.09
CA ASP A 282 16.40 26.02 -22.21
C ASP A 282 17.12 25.02 -23.14
N ALA A 283 17.65 25.53 -24.25
CA ALA A 283 18.39 24.74 -25.22
C ALA A 283 19.65 24.10 -24.62
N PHE A 284 20.31 24.77 -23.67
CA PHE A 284 21.51 24.25 -23.03
C PHE A 284 21.17 23.03 -22.16
N GLU A 285 20.12 23.11 -21.33
CA GLU A 285 19.65 21.97 -20.54
C GLU A 285 19.23 20.78 -21.42
N ARG A 286 18.63 21.03 -22.58
CA ARG A 286 18.28 19.95 -23.53
C ARG A 286 19.52 19.24 -24.07
N VAL A 287 20.57 19.99 -24.44
CA VAL A 287 21.84 19.43 -24.92
C VAL A 287 22.50 18.58 -23.82
N GLU A 288 22.68 19.12 -22.61
CA GLU A 288 23.25 18.36 -21.50
C GLU A 288 22.41 17.14 -21.14
N GLY A 289 21.09 17.30 -21.17
CA GLY A 289 20.13 16.23 -20.96
C GLY A 289 20.27 15.11 -21.98
N MET A 290 20.42 15.46 -23.26
CA MET A 290 20.60 14.49 -24.34
C MET A 290 21.95 13.77 -24.26
N ASP A 291 23.04 14.45 -23.89
CA ASP A 291 24.33 13.80 -23.64
C ASP A 291 24.24 12.77 -22.50
N PHE A 292 23.47 13.07 -21.46
CA PHE A 292 23.19 12.13 -20.39
C PHE A 292 22.32 10.95 -20.86
N LEU A 293 21.28 11.19 -21.66
CA LEU A 293 20.43 10.15 -22.26
C LEU A 293 21.22 9.25 -23.22
N LYS A 294 22.18 9.82 -23.95
CA LYS A 294 23.14 9.07 -24.77
C LYS A 294 23.96 8.12 -23.91
N SER A 295 24.52 8.61 -22.80
CA SER A 295 25.27 7.79 -21.84
C SER A 295 24.43 6.63 -21.28
N ILE A 296 23.15 6.89 -20.94
CA ILE A 296 22.20 5.85 -20.52
C ILE A 296 22.00 4.82 -21.63
N THR A 297 21.72 5.28 -22.85
CA THR A 297 21.42 4.43 -24.02
C THR A 297 22.59 3.52 -24.35
N GLU A 298 23.79 4.07 -24.45
CA GLU A 298 25.02 3.33 -24.74
C GLU A 298 25.33 2.31 -23.64
N THR A 299 25.19 2.70 -22.37
CA THR A 299 25.39 1.79 -21.22
C THR A 299 24.43 0.60 -21.27
N VAL A 300 23.14 0.84 -21.51
CA VAL A 300 22.12 -0.22 -21.55
C VAL A 300 22.32 -1.14 -22.76
N LEU A 301 22.68 -0.60 -23.92
CA LEU A 301 23.03 -1.40 -25.10
C LEU A 301 24.29 -2.25 -24.84
N HIS A 302 25.29 -1.69 -24.15
CA HIS A 302 26.51 -2.42 -23.79
C HIS A 302 26.24 -3.56 -22.80
N LEU A 303 25.44 -3.31 -21.76
CA LEU A 303 24.97 -4.34 -20.84
C LEU A 303 24.24 -5.45 -21.60
N HIS A 304 23.31 -5.09 -22.49
CA HIS A 304 22.48 -6.04 -23.22
C HIS A 304 23.33 -6.97 -24.10
N LYS A 305 24.37 -6.44 -24.76
CA LYS A 305 25.33 -7.25 -25.54
C LYS A 305 26.10 -8.26 -24.68
N LYS A 306 26.33 -7.95 -23.40
CA LYS A 306 27.10 -8.80 -22.47
C LYS A 306 26.26 -9.71 -21.58
N GLN A 307 24.94 -9.62 -21.61
CA GLN A 307 24.07 -10.32 -20.65
C GLN A 307 24.25 -11.85 -20.69
N THR A 308 24.57 -12.42 -21.86
CA THR A 308 24.75 -13.87 -22.06
C THR A 308 26.01 -14.43 -21.42
N SER A 309 27.04 -13.60 -21.22
CA SER A 309 28.34 -14.05 -20.68
C SER A 309 28.41 -13.98 -19.15
N ASN A 310 27.54 -13.18 -18.51
CA ASN A 310 27.61 -12.95 -17.07
C ASN A 310 26.22 -12.85 -16.42
N LYS A 311 25.92 -13.81 -15.53
CA LYS A 311 24.67 -13.85 -14.76
C LYS A 311 24.40 -12.60 -13.92
N TYR A 312 25.44 -11.92 -13.46
CA TYR A 312 25.29 -10.70 -12.66
C TYR A 312 24.86 -9.51 -13.53
N ILE A 313 25.39 -9.41 -14.77
CA ILE A 313 24.94 -8.42 -15.76
C ILE A 313 23.47 -8.67 -16.11
N SER A 314 23.09 -9.93 -16.33
CA SER A 314 21.67 -10.30 -16.50
C SER A 314 20.82 -9.83 -15.31
N SER A 315 21.31 -10.01 -14.08
CA SER A 315 20.58 -9.55 -12.89
C SER A 315 20.44 -8.02 -12.81
N VAL A 316 21.46 -7.26 -13.23
CA VAL A 316 21.38 -5.78 -13.33
C VAL A 316 20.32 -5.39 -14.34
N LEU A 317 20.35 -5.98 -15.55
CA LEU A 317 19.38 -5.68 -16.59
C LEU A 317 17.94 -6.05 -16.20
N GLU A 318 17.76 -7.19 -15.54
CA GLU A 318 16.46 -7.61 -15.00
C GLU A 318 15.88 -6.58 -14.02
N ASP A 319 16.74 -5.91 -13.25
CA ASP A 319 16.31 -4.88 -12.30
C ASP A 319 16.15 -3.51 -12.95
N ILE A 320 16.97 -3.16 -13.96
CA ILE A 320 16.73 -1.99 -14.82
C ILE A 320 15.34 -2.13 -15.44
N ALA A 321 15.03 -3.29 -16.03
CA ALA A 321 13.74 -3.75 -16.57
C ALA A 321 13.11 -2.91 -17.68
N TRP A 322 13.13 -1.58 -17.59
CA TRP A 322 12.48 -0.68 -18.52
C TRP A 322 13.04 -0.78 -19.93
N HIS A 323 14.27 -1.28 -20.12
CA HIS A 323 14.86 -1.55 -21.44
C HIS A 323 14.07 -2.59 -22.27
N ARG A 324 13.11 -3.31 -21.65
CA ARG A 324 12.20 -4.26 -22.32
C ARG A 324 10.78 -3.70 -22.50
N GLU A 325 10.52 -2.49 -21.98
CA GLU A 325 9.25 -1.80 -22.13
C GLU A 325 9.24 -1.10 -23.50
N SER A 326 8.12 -1.22 -24.22
CA SER A 326 8.06 -0.78 -25.62
C SER A 326 8.29 0.72 -25.80
N LEU A 327 7.71 1.56 -24.93
CA LEU A 327 7.96 3.00 -24.95
C LEU A 327 9.45 3.32 -24.77
N CYS A 328 10.13 2.60 -23.88
CA CYS A 328 11.56 2.82 -23.69
C CYS A 328 12.38 2.37 -24.89
N LEU A 329 12.03 1.23 -25.51
CA LEU A 329 12.67 0.76 -26.74
C LEU A 329 12.49 1.76 -27.90
N GLU A 330 11.30 2.33 -28.04
CA GLU A 330 10.99 3.37 -29.02
C GLU A 330 11.84 4.62 -28.78
N LEU A 331 11.95 5.09 -27.53
CA LEU A 331 12.82 6.21 -27.18
C LEU A 331 14.30 5.90 -27.48
N LEU A 332 14.82 4.73 -27.06
CA LEU A 332 16.20 4.31 -27.34
C LEU A 332 16.48 4.25 -28.85
N ALA A 333 15.57 3.66 -29.62
CA ALA A 333 15.69 3.56 -31.07
C ALA A 333 15.67 4.95 -31.73
N THR A 334 14.76 5.82 -31.29
CA THR A 334 14.64 7.18 -31.82
C THR A 334 15.91 7.98 -31.53
N PHE A 335 16.44 7.94 -30.30
CA PHE A 335 17.70 8.60 -29.95
C PHE A 335 18.87 8.16 -30.84
N VAL A 336 18.98 6.86 -31.12
CA VAL A 336 20.04 6.33 -32.00
C VAL A 336 19.83 6.78 -33.44
N GLN A 337 18.60 6.75 -33.95
CA GLN A 337 18.27 7.10 -35.34
C GLN A 337 18.45 8.59 -35.63
N THR A 338 18.15 9.46 -34.66
CA THR A 338 18.30 10.91 -34.81
C THR A 338 19.73 11.39 -34.54
N GLY A 339 20.65 10.48 -34.19
CA GLY A 339 22.00 10.85 -33.80
C GLY A 339 22.06 11.63 -32.49
N PHE A 340 21.10 11.40 -31.59
CA PHE A 340 20.93 12.11 -30.32
C PHE A 340 20.70 13.62 -30.51
N ASP A 341 19.82 14.00 -31.45
CA ASP A 341 19.40 15.39 -31.62
C ASP A 341 18.42 15.82 -30.49
N PRO A 342 18.80 16.78 -29.61
CA PRO A 342 17.96 17.25 -28.52
C PRO A 342 16.70 18.01 -28.97
N ASP A 343 16.68 18.51 -30.20
CA ASP A 343 15.60 19.33 -30.74
C ASP A 343 14.66 18.56 -31.68
N TYR A 344 14.86 17.24 -31.85
CA TYR A 344 14.03 16.41 -32.72
C TYR A 344 12.55 16.45 -32.32
N GLU A 345 11.73 17.00 -33.22
CA GLU A 345 10.35 17.42 -32.91
C GLU A 345 9.45 16.25 -32.50
N ASP A 346 9.53 15.11 -33.18
CA ASP A 346 8.66 13.97 -32.89
C ASP A 346 8.93 13.38 -31.50
N THR A 347 10.20 13.30 -31.08
CA THR A 347 10.55 12.83 -29.73
C THR A 347 10.01 13.76 -28.67
N ARG A 348 10.14 15.08 -28.87
CA ARG A 348 9.60 16.08 -27.95
C ARG A 348 8.08 16.04 -27.94
N HIS A 349 7.43 15.83 -29.07
CA HIS A 349 6.00 15.66 -29.17
C HIS A 349 5.51 14.41 -28.41
N LEU A 350 6.16 13.27 -28.61
CA LEU A 350 5.89 12.03 -27.87
C LEU A 350 6.02 12.23 -26.35
N LEU A 351 7.09 12.90 -25.90
CA LEU A 351 7.32 13.17 -24.48
C LEU A 351 6.30 14.16 -23.90
N LYS A 352 5.86 15.16 -24.68
CA LYS A 352 4.75 16.04 -24.30
C LYS A 352 3.49 15.21 -24.09
N LEU A 353 3.08 14.40 -25.06
CA LEU A 353 1.90 13.53 -24.93
C LEU A 353 1.96 12.65 -23.69
N LEU A 354 3.14 12.09 -23.38
CA LEU A 354 3.35 11.26 -22.19
C LEU A 354 3.19 12.02 -20.86
N LYS A 355 3.56 13.30 -20.80
CA LYS A 355 3.60 14.08 -19.55
C LYS A 355 2.49 15.09 -19.37
N THR A 356 1.94 15.60 -20.45
CA THR A 356 0.77 16.49 -20.43
C THR A 356 -0.53 15.71 -20.38
N GLY A 357 -0.51 14.41 -20.68
CA GLY A 357 -1.62 13.50 -20.42
C GLY A 357 -1.90 13.37 -18.91
N THR A 358 -3.12 12.98 -18.55
CA THR A 358 -3.49 12.73 -17.16
C THR A 358 -2.56 11.64 -16.58
N SER A 359 -1.82 11.99 -15.53
CA SER A 359 -0.62 11.26 -15.09
C SER A 359 -0.90 10.07 -14.18
N THR A 360 -2.08 9.45 -14.28
CA THR A 360 -2.37 8.28 -13.46
C THR A 360 -2.04 7.01 -14.25
N THR A 361 -1.46 6.00 -13.60
CA THR A 361 -1.32 4.65 -14.18
C THR A 361 -2.67 4.13 -14.66
N LYS A 362 -3.73 4.55 -13.94
CA LYS A 362 -5.12 4.39 -14.35
C LYS A 362 -5.33 5.02 -15.71
N ASP A 363 -5.05 6.30 -15.95
CA ASP A 363 -5.20 6.97 -17.25
C ASP A 363 -4.31 6.43 -18.37
N VAL A 364 -3.11 5.90 -18.12
CA VAL A 364 -2.28 5.31 -19.19
C VAL A 364 -2.81 3.93 -19.59
N LEU A 365 -3.20 3.12 -18.60
CA LEU A 365 -3.84 1.84 -18.83
C LEU A 365 -5.24 2.04 -19.41
N GLU A 366 -6.02 2.97 -18.85
CA GLU A 366 -7.30 3.42 -19.32
C GLU A 366 -7.18 4.15 -20.63
N SER A 367 -6.10 4.82 -21.00
CA SER A 367 -5.93 5.41 -22.34
C SER A 367 -5.71 4.30 -23.36
N THR A 368 -4.97 3.25 -23.01
CA THR A 368 -4.86 2.06 -23.85
C THR A 368 -6.22 1.35 -23.96
N PHE A 369 -6.93 1.17 -22.85
CA PHE A 369 -8.27 0.57 -22.83
C PHE A 369 -9.36 1.48 -23.40
N ASN A 370 -9.23 2.80 -23.32
CA ASN A 370 -10.15 3.81 -23.84
C ASN A 370 -9.89 4.03 -25.31
N HIS A 371 -8.65 3.96 -25.77
CA HIS A 371 -8.32 3.89 -27.19
C HIS A 371 -8.86 2.61 -27.80
N LEU A 372 -8.72 1.47 -27.11
CA LEU A 372 -9.38 0.22 -27.48
C LEU A 372 -10.91 0.35 -27.42
N LYS A 373 -11.48 1.00 -26.42
CA LYS A 373 -12.93 1.23 -26.29
C LYS A 373 -13.46 2.18 -27.37
N ASP A 374 -12.70 3.22 -27.73
CA ASP A 374 -13.02 4.22 -28.75
C ASP A 374 -12.89 3.63 -30.16
N LEU A 375 -11.84 2.86 -30.44
CA LEU A 375 -11.75 2.05 -31.65
C LEU A 375 -12.91 1.05 -31.72
N SER A 376 -13.24 0.38 -30.62
CA SER A 376 -14.35 -0.56 -30.55
C SER A 376 -15.70 0.13 -30.78
N SER A 377 -15.92 1.32 -30.21
CA SER A 377 -17.17 2.07 -30.34
C SER A 377 -17.35 2.68 -31.73
N ARG A 378 -16.27 3.14 -32.36
CA ARG A 378 -16.28 3.69 -33.73
C ARG A 378 -16.46 2.62 -34.81
N HIS A 379 -15.86 1.45 -34.61
CA HIS A 379 -15.88 0.38 -35.62
C HIS A 379 -16.95 -0.69 -35.38
N ALA A 380 -17.54 -0.77 -34.20
CA ALA A 380 -18.55 -1.78 -33.87
C ALA A 380 -19.70 -1.22 -33.01
N LYS A 381 -20.93 -1.24 -33.55
CA LYS A 381 -22.15 -0.79 -32.82
C LYS A 381 -22.44 -1.55 -31.53
N ASN A 382 -21.86 -2.74 -31.35
CA ASN A 382 -22.03 -3.59 -30.18
C ASN A 382 -20.85 -3.51 -29.19
N GLN A 383 -19.92 -2.57 -29.38
CA GLN A 383 -18.68 -2.43 -28.59
C GLN A 383 -17.84 -3.72 -28.50
N LYS A 384 -17.99 -4.62 -29.48
CA LYS A 384 -17.18 -5.84 -29.59
C LYS A 384 -16.30 -5.75 -30.82
N PHE A 385 -14.98 -5.76 -30.62
CA PHE A 385 -14.05 -5.99 -31.72
C PHE A 385 -14.32 -7.34 -32.39
N GLY A 386 -14.41 -7.34 -33.72
CA GLY A 386 -14.31 -8.55 -34.52
C GLY A 386 -12.96 -9.25 -34.28
N TYR A 387 -12.94 -10.58 -34.39
CA TYR A 387 -11.75 -11.37 -34.11
C TYR A 387 -10.54 -10.96 -34.96
N PHE A 388 -10.77 -10.54 -36.22
CA PHE A 388 -9.70 -10.05 -37.07
C PHE A 388 -9.12 -8.71 -36.58
N THR A 389 -9.96 -7.78 -36.12
CA THR A 389 -9.49 -6.50 -35.58
C THR A 389 -8.67 -6.69 -34.31
N ARG A 390 -9.06 -7.64 -33.45
CA ARG A 390 -8.27 -8.00 -32.26
C ARG A 390 -6.91 -8.60 -32.64
N TRP A 391 -6.91 -9.51 -33.61
CA TRP A 391 -5.69 -10.12 -34.13
C TRP A 391 -4.77 -9.09 -34.79
N LEU A 392 -5.31 -8.24 -35.67
CA LEU A 392 -4.58 -7.18 -36.34
C LEU A 392 -4.02 -6.18 -35.33
N TYR A 393 -4.79 -5.78 -34.33
CA TYR A 393 -4.27 -4.96 -33.25
C TYR A 393 -3.16 -5.67 -32.49
N ALA A 394 -3.31 -6.95 -32.13
CA ALA A 394 -2.28 -7.70 -31.41
C ALA A 394 -0.97 -7.87 -32.22
N VAL A 395 -1.06 -7.99 -33.55
CA VAL A 395 0.09 -8.21 -34.44
C VAL A 395 0.72 -6.91 -34.94
N CYS A 396 -0.08 -5.87 -35.20
CA CYS A 396 0.40 -4.55 -35.59
C CYS A 396 0.68 -3.64 -34.40
N ALA A 397 0.25 -4.01 -33.18
CA ALA A 397 0.63 -3.30 -31.98
C ALA A 397 2.15 -3.35 -31.86
N PRO A 398 2.81 -2.19 -31.68
CA PRO A 398 4.24 -2.14 -31.46
C PRO A 398 4.68 -2.83 -30.15
N TYR A 399 3.70 -3.32 -29.38
CA TYR A 399 3.80 -3.84 -28.02
C TYR A 399 3.87 -5.38 -27.94
N GLY A 400 3.68 -6.10 -29.05
CA GLY A 400 3.86 -7.55 -29.10
C GLY A 400 5.34 -7.90 -28.97
N LYS A 401 5.76 -8.38 -27.78
CA LYS A 401 7.12 -8.90 -27.60
C LYS A 401 7.37 -10.04 -28.59
N GLU A 402 8.25 -9.78 -29.56
CA GLU A 402 8.88 -10.74 -30.49
C GLU A 402 8.06 -11.28 -31.68
N SER A 403 6.87 -10.78 -31.95
CA SER A 403 6.04 -11.32 -33.04
C SER A 403 6.03 -10.47 -34.30
N ALA A 404 6.82 -10.94 -35.28
CA ALA A 404 6.95 -10.50 -36.66
C ALA A 404 7.70 -9.16 -36.88
N PRO A 405 8.55 -9.06 -37.94
CA PRO A 405 9.06 -7.78 -38.39
C PRO A 405 7.87 -6.87 -38.65
N GLN A 406 7.81 -5.76 -37.92
CA GLN A 406 6.79 -4.74 -38.13
C GLN A 406 7.07 -4.10 -39.48
N LEU A 407 6.42 -4.63 -40.51
CA LEU A 407 6.21 -3.90 -41.74
C LEU A 407 5.24 -2.79 -41.37
N LEU A 408 5.76 -1.59 -41.09
CA LEU A 408 4.96 -0.37 -41.08
C LEU A 408 4.60 -0.12 -42.55
N PRO A 409 3.41 -0.53 -43.03
CA PRO A 409 3.11 -0.40 -44.43
C PRO A 409 2.99 1.10 -44.70
N SER A 410 3.82 1.62 -45.59
CA SER A 410 3.66 2.98 -46.05
C SER A 410 2.29 3.11 -46.74
N LYS A 411 1.83 4.35 -46.90
CA LYS A 411 0.62 4.63 -47.69
C LYS A 411 0.71 4.04 -49.11
N ALA A 412 1.93 3.93 -49.67
CA ALA A 412 2.20 3.31 -50.95
C ALA A 412 2.10 1.77 -50.89
N ASP A 413 2.60 1.14 -49.83
CA ASP A 413 2.45 -0.32 -49.62
C ASP A 413 0.97 -0.70 -49.49
N TRP A 414 0.19 0.12 -48.79
CA TRP A 414 -1.25 -0.08 -48.66
C TRP A 414 -1.99 -0.02 -50.00
N PHE A 415 -1.66 0.96 -50.84
CA PHE A 415 -2.23 1.06 -52.18
C PHE A 415 -1.82 -0.11 -53.07
N THR A 416 -0.56 -0.52 -53.00
CA THR A 416 -0.02 -1.63 -53.78
C THR A 416 -0.70 -2.94 -53.39
N TYR A 417 -0.82 -3.22 -52.08
CA TYR A 417 -1.43 -4.44 -51.55
C TYR A 417 -2.94 -4.51 -51.84
N ARG A 418 -3.66 -3.38 -51.71
CA ARG A 418 -5.10 -3.30 -52.01
C ARG A 418 -5.41 -3.50 -53.50
N SER A 419 -4.50 -3.09 -54.38
CA SER A 419 -4.70 -3.13 -55.83
C SER A 419 -4.22 -4.44 -56.48
N ALA A 420 -3.37 -5.20 -55.77
CA ALA A 420 -2.73 -6.40 -56.31
C ALA A 420 -3.66 -7.62 -56.41
N ASP A 421 -4.71 -7.72 -55.59
CA ASP A 421 -5.60 -8.87 -55.61
C ASP A 421 -7.08 -8.49 -55.36
N VAL A 422 -7.92 -8.78 -56.36
CA VAL A 422 -9.38 -8.56 -56.33
C VAL A 422 -10.06 -9.42 -55.26
N ARG A 423 -9.46 -10.57 -54.88
CA ARG A 423 -9.97 -11.44 -53.81
C ARG A 423 -9.78 -10.80 -52.44
N LEU A 424 -8.59 -10.23 -52.18
CA LEU A 424 -8.32 -9.46 -50.96
C LEU A 424 -9.25 -8.26 -50.84
N LEU A 425 -9.58 -7.58 -51.95
CA LEU A 425 -10.57 -6.50 -51.96
C LEU A 425 -11.96 -6.97 -51.49
N ARG A 426 -12.37 -8.18 -51.90
CA ARG A 426 -13.66 -8.79 -51.52
C ARG A 426 -13.67 -9.25 -50.05
N GLU A 427 -12.55 -9.79 -49.56
CA GLU A 427 -12.36 -10.11 -48.14
C GLU A 427 -12.32 -8.84 -47.26
N PHE A 428 -11.67 -7.77 -47.74
CA PHE A 428 -11.65 -6.46 -47.08
C PHE A 428 -13.03 -5.83 -46.98
N ASN A 429 -13.85 -5.95 -48.00
CA ASN A 429 -15.25 -5.51 -47.94
C ASN A 429 -16.05 -6.31 -46.89
N GLY A 430 -15.58 -7.50 -46.51
CA GLY A 430 -16.10 -8.30 -45.39
C GLY A 430 -15.53 -7.95 -44.02
N LEU A 431 -14.45 -7.14 -43.92
CA LEU A 431 -13.77 -6.82 -42.65
C LEU A 431 -14.59 -5.93 -41.70
N GLY A 432 -15.77 -5.46 -42.10
CA GLY A 432 -16.76 -4.84 -41.21
C GLY A 432 -17.83 -5.80 -40.67
N ASN A 433 -17.90 -7.04 -41.17
CA ASN A 433 -18.93 -8.01 -40.79
C ASN A 433 -18.42 -8.93 -39.67
N VAL A 434 -18.68 -8.53 -38.41
CA VAL A 434 -18.27 -9.24 -37.19
C VAL A 434 -18.71 -10.71 -37.17
N LYS A 435 -19.81 -11.08 -37.84
CA LYS A 435 -20.32 -12.46 -37.90
C LYS A 435 -19.58 -13.37 -38.89
N GLY A 436 -18.88 -12.80 -39.87
CA GLY A 436 -18.20 -13.56 -40.93
C GLY A 436 -16.70 -13.76 -40.71
N GLN A 437 -16.10 -13.06 -39.74
CA GLN A 437 -14.67 -13.16 -39.47
C GLN A 437 -14.35 -14.43 -38.70
N ARG A 438 -13.70 -15.40 -39.37
CA ARG A 438 -12.99 -16.46 -38.67
C ARG A 438 -11.66 -15.91 -38.18
N MET A 439 -11.31 -16.24 -36.93
CA MET A 439 -9.94 -16.02 -36.46
C MET A 439 -9.00 -16.79 -37.40
N PRO A 440 -7.85 -16.23 -37.81
CA PRO A 440 -6.81 -17.05 -38.42
C PRO A 440 -6.56 -18.25 -37.50
N GLU A 441 -6.50 -19.47 -38.04
CA GLU A 441 -6.14 -20.65 -37.26
C GLU A 441 -4.67 -20.52 -36.84
N ILE A 442 -4.43 -19.79 -35.76
CA ILE A 442 -3.14 -19.71 -35.11
C ILE A 442 -3.10 -20.89 -34.16
N ARG A 443 -2.27 -21.88 -34.48
CA ARG A 443 -1.93 -22.95 -33.54
C ARG A 443 -1.05 -22.35 -32.45
N TYR A 444 -1.68 -21.88 -31.38
CA TYR A 444 -0.99 -21.59 -30.13
C TYR A 444 -0.20 -22.84 -29.71
N GLY A 445 1.13 -22.73 -29.67
CA GLY A 445 2.02 -23.83 -29.31
C GLY A 445 3.06 -24.22 -30.37
N GLU A 446 2.92 -23.80 -31.63
CA GLU A 446 3.96 -24.03 -32.65
C GLU A 446 4.98 -22.87 -32.72
N ASP A 447 4.59 -21.65 -32.32
CA ASP A 447 5.50 -20.50 -32.25
C ASP A 447 6.17 -20.41 -30.86
N GLN A 448 7.43 -20.84 -30.78
CA GLN A 448 8.23 -20.90 -29.54
C GLN A 448 8.47 -19.52 -28.88
N ARG A 449 8.08 -18.42 -29.54
CA ARG A 449 8.30 -17.05 -29.06
C ARG A 449 7.27 -16.59 -28.04
N PHE A 450 6.11 -17.25 -27.95
CA PHE A 450 5.09 -16.90 -26.97
C PHE A 450 5.12 -17.87 -25.78
N PRO A 451 5.08 -17.36 -24.54
CA PRO A 451 4.93 -18.21 -23.36
C PRO A 451 3.65 -19.03 -23.50
N GLN A 452 3.77 -20.35 -23.41
CA GLN A 452 2.64 -21.25 -23.64
C GLN A 452 1.67 -21.23 -22.46
N ARG A 453 2.13 -20.74 -21.30
CA ARG A 453 1.33 -20.64 -20.10
C ARG A 453 1.56 -19.31 -19.35
N PRO A 454 0.50 -18.71 -18.76
CA PRO A 454 0.63 -17.46 -18.00
C PRO A 454 1.59 -17.52 -16.81
N ASP A 455 1.79 -18.69 -16.20
CA ASP A 455 2.72 -18.94 -15.09
C ASP A 455 4.20 -18.94 -15.52
N GLU A 456 4.48 -19.07 -16.82
CA GLU A 456 5.83 -18.91 -17.37
C GLU A 456 6.21 -17.41 -17.48
N ILE A 457 5.23 -16.51 -17.41
CA ILE A 457 5.44 -15.07 -17.46
C ILE A 457 5.80 -14.57 -16.07
N LYS A 458 7.09 -14.32 -15.84
CA LYS A 458 7.54 -13.58 -14.65
C LYS A 458 7.12 -12.12 -14.78
N PHE A 459 6.05 -11.76 -14.09
CA PHE A 459 5.65 -10.36 -13.93
C PHE A 459 6.67 -9.61 -13.06
N ARG A 460 6.98 -8.38 -13.46
CA ARG A 460 7.81 -7.49 -12.65
C ARG A 460 7.03 -7.06 -11.42
N ASN A 461 7.69 -6.98 -10.28
CA ASN A 461 7.14 -6.24 -9.15
C ASN A 461 6.87 -4.80 -9.57
N ALA A 462 5.66 -4.30 -9.32
CA ALA A 462 5.30 -2.91 -9.54
C ALA A 462 5.49 -2.10 -8.25
N GLY A 463 5.57 -0.77 -8.39
CA GLY A 463 5.56 0.17 -7.26
C GLY A 463 6.89 0.86 -6.97
N PRO A 464 6.92 1.78 -5.98
CA PRO A 464 8.03 2.70 -5.74
C PRO A 464 9.37 2.00 -5.52
N LEU A 465 9.38 0.90 -4.74
CA LEU A 465 10.62 0.16 -4.47
C LEU A 465 11.22 -0.47 -5.73
N SER A 466 10.39 -0.95 -6.66
CA SER A 466 10.90 -1.48 -7.93
C SER A 466 11.49 -0.37 -8.78
N HIS A 467 10.90 0.83 -8.77
CA HIS A 467 11.43 1.98 -9.51
C HIS A 467 12.75 2.48 -8.89
N HIS A 468 12.84 2.57 -7.56
CA HIS A 468 14.08 2.93 -6.87
C HIS A 468 15.20 1.94 -7.20
N LYS A 469 14.89 0.65 -7.20
CA LYS A 469 15.83 -0.43 -7.53
C LYS A 469 16.28 -0.39 -8.99
N SER A 470 15.37 -0.08 -9.91
CA SER A 470 15.68 0.13 -11.33
C SER A 470 16.62 1.32 -11.53
N ALA A 471 16.31 2.46 -10.91
CA ALA A 471 17.14 3.65 -10.94
C ALA A 471 18.53 3.40 -10.33
N ALA A 472 18.58 2.67 -9.21
CA ALA A 472 19.83 2.26 -8.57
C ALA A 472 20.68 1.35 -9.47
N ALA A 473 20.04 0.39 -10.16
CA ALA A 473 20.70 -0.52 -11.10
C ALA A 473 21.32 0.23 -12.28
N LEU A 474 20.60 1.20 -12.85
CA LEU A 474 21.13 2.01 -13.95
C LEU A 474 22.28 2.91 -13.48
N ALA A 475 22.11 3.61 -12.35
CA ALA A 475 23.16 4.46 -11.81
C ALA A 475 24.46 3.66 -11.56
N TYR A 476 24.33 2.46 -11.00
CA TYR A 476 25.45 1.53 -10.82
C TYR A 476 26.09 1.14 -12.16
N ALA A 477 25.27 0.76 -13.13
CA ALA A 477 25.75 0.35 -14.45
C ALA A 477 26.52 1.46 -15.18
N MET A 478 26.04 2.71 -15.10
CA MET A 478 26.71 3.85 -15.70
C MET A 478 28.08 4.10 -15.06
N GLU A 479 28.18 3.99 -13.74
CA GLU A 479 29.46 4.14 -13.03
C GLU A 479 30.45 3.02 -13.38
N ASP A 480 29.98 1.76 -13.47
CA ASP A 480 30.83 0.60 -13.75
C ASP A 480 31.08 0.37 -15.26
N ALA A 481 30.50 1.19 -16.13
CA ALA A 481 30.61 1.03 -17.59
C ALA A 481 32.06 1.12 -18.06
N GLY A 482 32.85 2.06 -17.53
CA GLY A 482 34.27 2.24 -17.87
C GLY A 482 35.16 1.07 -17.42
N SER A 483 34.71 0.30 -16.43
CA SER A 483 35.38 -0.92 -15.97
C SER A 483 34.83 -2.18 -16.64
N GLU A 484 34.09 -2.04 -17.74
CA GLU A 484 33.50 -3.15 -18.50
C GLU A 484 32.57 -4.04 -17.65
N PHE A 485 31.93 -3.45 -16.64
CA PHE A 485 31.11 -4.10 -15.62
C PHE A 485 31.85 -5.15 -14.77
N ALA A 486 33.18 -5.03 -14.64
CA ALA A 486 34.00 -5.98 -13.89
C ALA A 486 33.62 -6.04 -12.39
N ASN A 487 33.03 -4.97 -11.85
CA ASN A 487 32.72 -4.87 -10.43
C ASN A 487 31.31 -5.34 -10.08
N VAL A 488 30.48 -5.73 -11.06
CA VAL A 488 29.06 -6.10 -10.84
C VAL A 488 28.84 -7.15 -9.75
N ARG A 489 29.79 -8.09 -9.59
CA ARG A 489 29.77 -9.14 -8.56
C ARG A 489 29.97 -8.60 -7.14
N HIS A 490 30.48 -7.38 -7.00
CA HIS A 490 30.77 -6.70 -5.75
C HIS A 490 29.66 -5.70 -5.36
N ALA A 491 28.63 -5.50 -6.18
CA ALA A 491 27.53 -4.58 -5.88
C ALA A 491 26.84 -4.85 -4.53
N TRP A 492 26.82 -6.12 -4.08
CA TRP A 492 26.25 -6.50 -2.78
C TRP A 492 26.96 -5.83 -1.59
N LEU A 493 28.22 -5.41 -1.73
CA LEU A 493 28.95 -4.69 -0.68
C LEU A 493 28.24 -3.38 -0.30
N GLY A 494 27.43 -2.83 -1.20
CA GLY A 494 26.61 -1.66 -0.91
C GLY A 494 25.57 -1.89 0.19
N ALA A 495 25.24 -3.15 0.53
CA ALA A 495 24.38 -3.48 1.66
C ALA A 495 24.97 -3.06 3.02
N LEU A 496 26.28 -2.80 3.08
CA LEU A 496 26.95 -2.25 4.26
C LEU A 496 26.59 -0.78 4.50
N PHE A 497 26.10 -0.06 3.50
CA PHE A 497 25.65 1.33 3.63
C PHE A 497 24.25 1.41 4.22
N THR A 498 24.11 1.03 5.50
CA THR A 498 22.83 1.12 6.21
C THR A 498 22.38 2.58 6.37
N ALA A 499 21.08 2.82 6.27
CA ALA A 499 20.53 4.17 6.33
C ALA A 499 20.82 4.83 7.69
N GLY A 500 21.17 6.12 7.68
CA GLY A 500 21.51 6.90 8.86
C GLY A 500 22.98 6.80 9.30
N GLN A 501 23.73 5.82 8.82
CA GLN A 501 25.15 5.70 9.15
C GLN A 501 26.01 6.67 8.34
N CYS A 502 27.06 7.20 8.98
CA CYS A 502 28.04 8.08 8.37
C CYS A 502 29.30 7.31 7.97
N PHE A 503 29.77 7.53 6.75
CA PHE A 503 30.93 6.87 6.17
C PHE A 503 31.95 7.92 5.76
N LEU A 504 33.23 7.65 6.01
CA LEU A 504 34.35 8.45 5.51
C LEU A 504 34.82 7.84 4.19
N HIS A 505 34.74 8.62 3.11
CA HIS A 505 35.37 8.26 1.86
C HIS A 505 36.87 8.54 1.96
N THR A 506 37.67 7.49 2.18
CA THR A 506 39.10 7.61 2.50
C THR A 506 39.91 8.34 1.44
N THR A 507 39.55 8.20 0.16
CA THR A 507 40.28 8.84 -0.95
C THR A 507 40.00 10.34 -1.05
N SER A 508 38.75 10.79 -0.87
CA SER A 508 38.42 12.24 -0.92
C SER A 508 38.49 12.93 0.44
N GLY A 509 38.53 12.18 1.54
CA GLY A 509 38.45 12.70 2.91
C GLY A 509 37.06 13.24 3.29
N GLU A 510 36.04 12.96 2.49
CA GLU A 510 34.68 13.48 2.67
C GLU A 510 33.81 12.52 3.48
N TYR A 511 32.88 13.07 4.25
CA TYR A 511 31.91 12.28 5.01
C TYR A 511 30.59 12.22 4.25
N PHE A 512 29.94 11.06 4.28
CA PHE A 512 28.63 10.84 3.68
C PHE A 512 27.71 10.13 4.66
N MET A 513 26.49 10.63 4.85
CA MET A 513 25.43 9.89 5.51
C MET A 513 24.69 9.04 4.48
N SER A 514 24.63 7.73 4.68
CA SER A 514 23.85 6.85 3.82
C SER A 514 22.36 7.12 4.03
N LEU A 515 21.63 7.31 2.93
CA LEU A 515 20.18 7.36 2.88
C LEU A 515 19.59 5.99 2.49
N GLY A 516 20.39 4.93 2.55
CA GLY A 516 19.97 3.56 2.33
C GLY A 516 20.31 3.01 0.94
N PHE A 517 20.40 1.69 0.91
CA PHE A 517 20.81 0.88 -0.24
C PHE A 517 19.59 0.27 -0.97
N ARG A 518 19.65 0.22 -2.31
CA ARG A 518 18.60 -0.36 -3.18
C ARG A 518 19.16 -1.44 -4.10
N LYS A 519 19.81 -2.45 -3.52
CA LYS A 519 20.45 -3.63 -4.16
C LYS A 519 21.70 -3.33 -5.01
N TRP A 520 21.75 -2.20 -5.70
CA TRP A 520 22.85 -1.88 -6.63
C TRP A 520 23.66 -0.66 -6.21
N SER A 521 23.00 0.34 -5.64
CA SER A 521 23.66 1.56 -5.17
C SER A 521 23.01 2.06 -3.88
N ALA A 522 23.78 2.87 -3.15
CA ALA A 522 23.33 3.60 -1.98
C ALA A 522 23.38 5.09 -2.26
N LEU A 523 22.40 5.83 -1.74
CA LEU A 523 22.42 7.28 -1.78
C LEU A 523 23.22 7.82 -0.59
N GLY A 524 24.10 8.79 -0.84
CA GLY A 524 24.86 9.47 0.20
C GLY A 524 24.53 10.95 0.25
N ALA A 525 24.23 11.47 1.43
CA ALA A 525 24.21 12.91 1.70
C ALA A 525 25.60 13.34 2.17
N ARG A 526 26.26 14.21 1.42
CA ARG A 526 27.61 14.71 1.77
C ARG A 526 27.54 15.58 3.03
N LEU A 527 28.50 15.40 3.93
CA LEU A 527 28.63 16.11 5.20
C LEU A 527 29.98 16.83 5.28
N ASN A 528 29.96 18.01 5.87
CA ASN A 528 31.16 18.76 6.24
C ASN A 528 31.56 18.43 7.67
N LYS A 529 32.86 18.22 7.87
CA LYS A 529 33.46 18.17 9.20
C LYS A 529 33.57 19.58 9.78
N VAL A 530 33.05 19.78 10.98
CA VAL A 530 33.07 21.05 11.72
C VAL A 530 33.64 20.79 13.09
N THR A 531 34.79 21.38 13.39
CA THR A 531 35.41 21.28 14.73
C THR A 531 34.78 22.32 15.66
N SER A 532 34.30 21.90 16.81
CA SER A 532 33.74 22.77 17.85
C SER A 532 34.84 23.60 18.51
N ARG A 533 34.42 24.62 19.28
CA ARG A 533 35.36 25.42 20.10
C ARG A 533 36.13 24.58 21.14
N GLN A 534 35.61 23.41 21.50
CA GLN A 534 36.23 22.47 22.44
C GLN A 534 37.14 21.46 21.72
N GLY A 535 37.35 21.58 20.40
CA GLY A 535 38.17 20.66 19.61
C GLY A 535 37.48 19.35 19.24
N GLN A 536 36.18 19.22 19.48
CA GLN A 536 35.41 18.03 19.09
C GLN A 536 34.92 18.16 17.65
N ASP A 537 35.06 17.09 16.86
CA ASP A 537 34.62 17.08 15.48
C ASP A 537 33.15 16.67 15.35
N TRP A 538 32.39 17.47 14.63
CA TRP A 538 30.98 17.24 14.32
C TRP A 538 30.79 17.15 12.82
N LEU A 539 29.75 16.45 12.37
CA LEU A 539 29.38 16.39 10.97
C LEU A 539 28.12 17.22 10.73
N ARG A 540 28.13 18.08 9.71
CA ARG A 540 27.01 18.95 9.37
C ARG A 540 26.75 18.94 7.87
N ASP A 541 25.49 18.97 7.49
CA ASP A 541 25.04 19.11 6.09
C ASP A 541 25.64 20.35 5.39
N ILE A 542 26.00 20.20 4.11
CA ILE A 542 26.53 21.24 3.22
C ILE A 542 25.37 22.12 2.74
N ARG A 543 24.67 22.79 3.65
CA ARG A 543 23.84 23.90 3.20
C ARG A 543 24.78 25.03 2.83
N LYS A 544 24.88 25.33 1.52
CA LYS A 544 25.45 26.59 1.05
C LYS A 544 24.74 27.69 1.85
N LYS A 545 25.47 28.45 2.67
CA LYS A 545 24.94 29.72 3.17
C LYS A 545 24.49 30.47 1.93
N LYS A 546 23.17 30.69 1.76
CA LYS A 546 22.68 31.63 0.76
C LYS A 546 23.45 32.93 1.03
N LYS A 547 24.31 33.30 0.09
CA LYS A 547 24.97 34.60 0.12
C LYS A 547 23.94 35.68 -0.13
#